data_AF-A0A8T6QN22-F1
#
_entry.id   AF-A0A8T6QN22-F1
#
_cell.length_a   1.000
_cell.length_b   1.000
_cell.length_c   1.000
_cell.angle_alpha   90.00
_cell.angle_beta   90.00
_cell.angle_gamma   90.00
#
_symmetry.space_group_name_H-M   'P 1'
#
loop_
_entity.id
_entity.type
_entity.pdbx_description
1 polymer ?
#
loop_
_entity_poly.entity_id
_entity_poly.type
_entity_poly.pdbx_seq_one_letter_code
_entity_poly.pdbx_strand_id
1 'polypeptide(L)'
;MLENLDVVAIAALLPITACMLVTQVNPYHALIIRGIVGAVAALVYALFGAADVALTEALVGTMLSITLYAIAVRSSMSLRLGTLAPALPNPDAVSAPLTQQLFPALRQALKKHHLRLEVLPYTSAQALQLALENKEIHAVCLPAAQLDPGETTDDLTAPYVLNIRLPRLYEILGAALPPEIAAVNFSRALRLMPAEPPSPDSQLQNALEGQP
;
A
#
# COMPACT_ATOMS: atom_id res chain seq x y z
N MET A 1 -51.08 -4.91 18.56
CA MET A 1 -50.56 -3.74 17.81
C MET A 1 -49.08 -3.49 18.13
N LEU A 2 -48.66 -3.56 19.41
CA LEU A 2 -47.25 -3.43 19.82
C LEU A 2 -46.32 -4.52 19.27
N GLU A 3 -46.73 -5.79 19.23
CA GLU A 3 -45.89 -6.88 18.70
C GLU A 3 -45.45 -6.65 17.24
N ASN A 4 -46.32 -6.07 16.40
CA ASN A 4 -45.97 -5.71 15.04
C ASN A 4 -45.02 -4.52 14.96
N LEU A 5 -45.12 -3.59 15.92
CA LEU A 5 -44.23 -2.43 15.99
C LEU A 5 -42.80 -2.86 16.36
N ASP A 6 -42.65 -3.81 17.29
CA ASP A 6 -41.34 -4.34 17.70
C ASP A 6 -40.67 -5.09 16.55
N VAL A 7 -41.42 -5.93 15.83
CA VAL A 7 -40.93 -6.65 14.63
C VAL A 7 -40.50 -5.67 13.53
N VAL A 8 -41.32 -4.65 13.25
CA VAL A 8 -40.99 -3.62 12.26
C VAL A 8 -39.77 -2.81 12.69
N ALA A 9 -39.65 -2.46 13.97
CA ALA A 9 -38.49 -1.74 14.51
C ALA A 9 -37.21 -2.56 14.34
N ILE A 10 -37.24 -3.86 14.65
CA ILE A 10 -36.08 -4.76 14.46
C ILE A 10 -35.76 -4.93 12.98
N ALA A 11 -36.76 -5.13 12.12
CA ALA A 11 -36.57 -5.28 10.68
C ALA A 11 -35.97 -4.00 10.05
N ALA A 12 -36.35 -2.82 10.56
CA ALA A 12 -35.81 -1.53 10.11
C ALA A 12 -34.33 -1.33 10.47
N LEU A 13 -33.79 -2.02 11.48
CA LEU A 13 -32.36 -1.99 11.78
C LEU A 13 -31.51 -2.53 10.63
N LEU A 14 -32.04 -3.46 9.83
CA LEU A 14 -31.31 -4.08 8.73
C LEU A 14 -30.94 -3.07 7.63
N PRO A 15 -31.87 -2.33 7.00
CA PRO A 15 -31.50 -1.30 6.02
C PRO A 15 -30.68 -0.16 6.63
N ILE A 16 -30.92 0.21 7.90
CA ILE A 16 -30.15 1.27 8.58
C ILE A 16 -28.68 0.86 8.73
N THR A 17 -28.42 -0.34 9.26
CA THR A 17 -27.06 -0.86 9.44
C THR A 17 -26.39 -1.17 8.11
N ALA A 18 -27.14 -1.60 7.09
CA ALA A 18 -26.66 -1.76 5.73
C ALA A 18 -26.19 -0.43 5.14
N CYS A 19 -26.98 0.64 5.23
CA CYS A 19 -26.56 1.97 4.79
C CYS A 19 -25.28 2.43 5.51
N MET A 20 -25.24 2.25 6.84
CA MET A 20 -24.06 2.58 7.64
C MET A 20 -22.81 1.81 7.20
N LEU A 21 -22.96 0.55 6.74
CA LEU A 21 -21.88 -0.27 6.21
C LEU A 21 -21.34 0.27 4.88
N VAL A 22 -22.21 0.58 3.91
CA VAL A 22 -21.77 0.98 2.56
C VAL A 22 -21.05 2.33 2.57
N THR A 23 -21.33 3.18 3.57
CA THR A 23 -20.67 4.49 3.73
C THR A 23 -19.30 4.42 4.42
N GLN A 24 -18.85 3.26 4.90
CA GLN A 24 -17.58 3.18 5.63
C GLN A 24 -16.36 3.18 4.71
N VAL A 25 -15.44 4.12 4.98
CA VAL A 25 -14.13 4.18 4.30
C VAL A 25 -13.06 3.34 4.97
N ASN A 26 -13.22 3.02 6.26
CA ASN A 26 -12.24 2.23 7.00
C ASN A 26 -12.64 0.74 6.96
N PRO A 27 -11.79 -0.14 6.39
CA PRO A 27 -12.11 -1.57 6.24
C PRO A 27 -12.32 -2.28 7.58
N TYR A 28 -11.68 -1.83 8.66
CA TYR A 28 -11.88 -2.40 10.00
C TYR A 28 -13.27 -2.06 10.56
N HIS A 29 -13.69 -0.81 10.43
CA HIS A 29 -15.05 -0.43 10.86
C HIS A 29 -16.10 -1.09 9.97
N ALA A 30 -15.88 -1.16 8.66
CA ALA A 30 -16.75 -1.89 7.74
C ALA A 30 -16.89 -3.36 8.14
N LEU A 31 -15.80 -4.05 8.50
CA LEU A 31 -15.84 -5.43 8.97
C LEU A 31 -16.71 -5.60 10.23
N ILE A 32 -16.56 -4.71 11.22
CA ILE A 32 -17.36 -4.75 12.45
C ILE A 32 -18.85 -4.56 12.14
N ILE A 33 -19.17 -3.54 11.34
CA ILE A 33 -20.56 -3.23 10.97
C ILE A 33 -21.15 -4.36 10.12
N ARG A 34 -20.35 -5.01 9.27
CA ARG A 34 -20.78 -6.21 8.52
C ARG A 34 -21.23 -7.33 9.46
N GLY A 35 -20.55 -7.51 10.60
CA GLY A 35 -20.98 -8.45 11.62
C GLY A 35 -22.28 -8.06 12.32
N ILE A 36 -22.48 -6.76 12.56
CA ILE A 36 -23.75 -6.25 13.09
C ILE A 36 -24.90 -6.50 12.10
N VAL A 37 -24.70 -6.21 10.81
CA VAL A 37 -25.71 -6.46 9.76
C VAL A 37 -26.10 -7.94 9.73
N GLY A 38 -25.12 -8.85 9.79
CA GLY A 38 -25.37 -10.29 9.80
C GLY A 38 -26.07 -10.79 11.06
N ALA A 39 -25.71 -10.25 12.25
CA ALA A 39 -26.39 -10.56 13.50
C ALA A 39 -27.85 -10.08 13.51
N VAL A 40 -28.12 -8.89 12.97
CA VAL A 40 -29.48 -8.36 12.80
C VAL A 40 -30.25 -9.22 11.80
N ALA A 41 -29.64 -9.65 10.68
CA ALA A 41 -30.28 -10.54 9.73
C ALA A 41 -30.68 -11.89 10.36
N ALA A 42 -29.78 -12.52 11.11
CA ALA A 42 -30.06 -13.76 11.83
C ALA A 42 -31.20 -13.59 12.86
N LEU A 43 -31.23 -12.47 13.60
CA LEU A 43 -32.31 -12.14 14.52
C LEU A 43 -33.66 -11.99 13.80
N VAL A 44 -33.68 -11.32 12.66
CA VAL A 44 -34.88 -11.16 11.83
C VAL A 44 -35.39 -12.53 11.35
N TYR A 45 -34.51 -13.40 10.87
CA TYR A 45 -34.91 -14.75 10.46
C TYR A 45 -35.47 -15.59 11.62
N ALA A 46 -34.86 -15.51 12.80
CA ALA A 46 -35.36 -16.20 13.99
C ALA A 46 -36.75 -15.69 14.41
N LEU A 47 -36.98 -14.37 14.31
CA LEU A 47 -38.26 -13.74 14.63
C LEU A 47 -39.39 -14.17 13.70
N PHE A 48 -39.08 -14.45 12.44
CA PHE A 48 -40.03 -15.03 11.46
C PHE A 48 -40.18 -16.56 11.58
N GLY A 49 -39.59 -17.19 12.59
CA GLY A 49 -39.68 -18.64 12.84
C GLY A 49 -38.76 -19.48 11.96
N ALA A 50 -37.86 -18.85 11.19
CA ALA A 50 -36.89 -19.54 10.35
C ALA A 50 -35.58 -19.83 11.10
N ALA A 51 -35.66 -20.68 12.14
CA ALA A 51 -34.54 -20.96 13.03
C ALA A 51 -33.31 -21.55 12.31
N ASP A 52 -33.52 -22.49 11.38
CA ASP A 52 -32.43 -23.10 10.62
C ASP A 52 -31.73 -22.07 9.72
N VAL A 53 -32.51 -21.17 9.10
CA VAL A 53 -31.98 -20.08 8.27
C VAL A 53 -31.18 -19.10 9.13
N ALA A 54 -31.70 -18.72 10.30
CA ALA A 54 -31.02 -17.86 11.25
C ALA A 54 -29.65 -18.43 11.68
N LEU A 55 -29.60 -19.74 11.98
CA LEU A 55 -28.36 -20.41 12.35
C LEU A 55 -27.33 -20.38 11.21
N THR A 56 -27.76 -20.68 9.98
CA THR A 56 -26.88 -20.65 8.82
C THR A 56 -26.40 -19.24 8.45
N GLU A 57 -27.24 -18.22 8.64
CA GLU A 57 -26.87 -16.82 8.46
C GLU A 57 -25.81 -16.39 9.49
N ALA A 58 -25.96 -16.79 10.76
CA ALA A 58 -24.99 -16.46 11.79
C ALA A 58 -23.64 -17.16 11.54
N LEU A 59 -23.66 -18.45 11.20
CA LEU A 59 -22.43 -19.25 11.04
C LEU A 59 -21.77 -19.05 9.67
N VAL A 60 -22.48 -19.33 8.59
CA VAL A 60 -21.92 -19.31 7.24
C VAL A 60 -22.03 -17.91 6.64
N GLY A 61 -23.17 -17.23 6.83
CA GLY A 61 -23.38 -15.87 6.32
C GLY A 61 -22.45 -14.84 6.97
N THR A 62 -22.36 -14.88 8.30
CA THR A 62 -21.72 -13.83 9.10
C THR A 62 -20.32 -14.23 9.54
N MET A 63 -20.15 -15.30 10.31
CA MET A 63 -18.85 -15.66 10.89
C MET A 63 -17.82 -16.03 9.81
N LEU A 64 -18.19 -16.87 8.82
CA LEU A 64 -17.29 -17.24 7.73
C LEU A 64 -16.98 -16.05 6.82
N SER A 65 -17.97 -15.24 6.44
CA SER A 65 -17.74 -14.02 5.64
C SER A 65 -16.82 -13.03 6.34
N ILE A 66 -17.00 -12.79 7.64
CA ILE A 66 -16.13 -11.92 8.44
C ILE A 66 -14.71 -12.49 8.47
N THR A 67 -14.57 -13.79 8.69
CA THR A 67 -13.25 -14.44 8.76
C THR A 67 -12.50 -14.28 7.44
N LEU A 68 -13.13 -14.60 6.32
CA LEU A 68 -12.53 -14.45 5.00
C LEU A 68 -12.21 -12.99 4.67
N TYR A 69 -13.12 -12.07 5.01
CA TYR A 69 -12.87 -10.64 4.77
C TYR A 69 -11.72 -10.12 5.65
N ALA A 70 -11.63 -10.54 6.91
CA ALA A 70 -10.52 -10.18 7.80
C ALA A 70 -9.18 -10.68 7.25
N ILE A 71 -9.14 -11.92 6.74
CA ILE A 71 -7.96 -12.48 6.06
C ILE A 71 -7.61 -11.66 4.82
N ALA A 72 -8.59 -11.35 3.97
CA ALA A 72 -8.40 -10.55 2.75
C ALA A 72 -7.85 -9.15 3.08
N VAL A 73 -8.50 -8.43 4.01
CA VAL A 73 -8.05 -7.11 4.48
C VAL A 73 -6.63 -7.20 5.01
N ARG A 74 -6.34 -8.14 5.92
CA ARG A 74 -5.01 -8.31 6.49
C ARG A 74 -3.95 -8.61 5.43
N SER A 75 -4.27 -9.43 4.44
CA SER A 75 -3.37 -9.78 3.34
C SER A 75 -3.12 -8.62 2.38
N SER A 76 -4.08 -7.70 2.24
CA SER A 76 -3.99 -6.54 1.34
C SER A 76 -3.22 -5.34 1.92
N MET A 77 -2.92 -5.35 3.22
CA MET A 77 -2.26 -4.24 3.93
C MET A 77 -0.73 -4.25 3.80
N SER A 78 -0.23 -4.17 2.56
CA SER A 78 1.21 -4.00 2.28
C SER A 78 1.50 -2.79 1.38
N LEU A 79 2.57 -2.06 1.72
CA LEU A 79 3.21 -1.07 0.87
C LEU A 79 4.34 -1.77 0.10
N ARG A 80 4.19 -1.86 -1.22
CA ARG A 80 5.23 -2.34 -2.13
C ARG A 80 6.08 -1.18 -2.59
N LEU A 81 7.34 -1.16 -2.15
CA LEU A 81 8.32 -0.15 -2.45
C LEU A 81 9.31 -0.70 -3.48
N GLY A 82 9.35 -0.11 -4.67
CA GLY A 82 10.36 -0.42 -5.68
C GLY A 82 11.66 0.34 -5.43
N THR A 83 12.80 -0.33 -5.58
CA THR A 83 14.15 0.27 -5.54
C THR A 83 14.97 -0.19 -6.74
N LEU A 84 15.91 0.61 -7.22
CA LEU A 84 16.86 0.20 -8.27
C LEU A 84 18.02 -0.61 -7.69
N ALA A 85 18.34 -1.74 -8.32
CA ALA A 85 19.58 -2.49 -8.10
C ALA A 85 20.73 -1.88 -8.92
N PRO A 86 21.98 -1.80 -8.41
CA PRO A 86 22.47 -2.40 -7.18
C PRO A 86 22.61 -1.34 -6.07
N ALA A 87 21.52 -0.69 -5.63
CA ALA A 87 21.58 0.15 -4.42
C ALA A 87 21.75 -0.67 -3.11
N LEU A 88 21.95 -1.99 -3.22
CA LEU A 88 22.32 -2.90 -2.12
C LEU A 88 23.51 -3.78 -2.57
N PRO A 89 24.75 -3.27 -2.59
CA PRO A 89 25.91 -4.15 -2.57
C PRO A 89 26.06 -4.66 -1.14
N ASN A 90 25.72 -5.92 -0.86
CA ASN A 90 25.87 -6.55 0.46
C ASN A 90 25.09 -5.88 1.65
N PRO A 91 24.51 -6.65 2.57
CA PRO A 91 24.14 -6.12 3.89
C PRO A 91 25.35 -5.56 4.68
N ASP A 92 26.58 -5.84 4.22
CA ASP A 92 27.84 -5.44 4.85
C ASP A 92 28.65 -4.36 4.07
N ALA A 93 28.22 -3.90 2.88
CA ALA A 93 28.92 -2.80 2.19
C ALA A 93 28.12 -1.48 2.30
N VAL A 94 28.54 -0.69 3.29
CA VAL A 94 28.34 0.74 3.54
C VAL A 94 27.67 1.54 2.39
N SER A 95 26.36 1.36 2.21
CA SER A 95 25.43 2.37 1.67
C SER A 95 24.55 2.84 2.83
N ALA A 96 25.20 3.50 3.79
CA ALA A 96 24.78 3.59 5.20
C ALA A 96 23.42 4.28 5.50
N PRO A 97 22.94 5.33 4.78
CA PRO A 97 21.78 6.07 5.28
C PRO A 97 20.41 5.43 4.94
N LEU A 98 20.24 4.77 3.78
CA LEU A 98 18.97 4.15 3.37
C LEU A 98 18.54 3.04 4.35
N THR A 99 19.46 2.12 4.64
CA THR A 99 19.20 0.95 5.49
C THR A 99 19.19 1.30 6.97
N GLN A 100 20.00 2.28 7.42
CA GLN A 100 20.10 2.63 8.84
C GLN A 100 19.03 3.65 9.29
N GLN A 101 18.55 4.55 8.42
CA GLN A 101 17.62 5.61 8.81
C GLN A 101 16.26 5.51 8.10
N LEU A 102 16.26 5.36 6.77
CA LEU A 102 15.03 5.43 5.97
C LEU A 102 14.12 4.21 6.16
N PHE A 103 14.63 2.99 6.07
CA PHE A 103 13.79 1.79 6.28
C PHE A 103 13.22 1.67 7.69
N PRO A 104 13.97 1.94 8.77
CA PRO A 104 13.40 2.00 10.12
C PRO A 104 12.30 3.06 10.26
N ALA A 105 12.52 4.27 9.73
CA ALA A 105 11.53 5.35 9.76
C ALA A 105 10.26 4.97 9.00
N LEU A 106 10.39 4.40 7.78
CA LEU A 106 9.26 3.89 7.00
C LEU A 106 8.50 2.79 7.73
N ARG A 107 9.21 1.80 8.28
CA ARG A 107 8.59 0.71 9.04
C ARG A 107 7.84 1.24 10.26
N GLN A 108 8.39 2.22 10.95
CA GLN A 108 7.75 2.85 12.11
C GLN A 108 6.48 3.61 11.70
N ALA A 109 6.54 4.39 10.63
CA ALA A 109 5.39 5.11 10.08
C ALA A 109 4.27 4.14 9.67
N LEU A 110 4.62 3.09 8.91
CA LEU A 110 3.67 2.10 8.40
C LEU A 110 3.07 1.23 9.50
N LYS A 111 3.85 0.91 10.56
CA LYS A 111 3.38 0.11 11.70
C LYS A 111 2.21 0.76 12.42
N LYS A 112 2.19 2.10 12.55
CA LYS A 112 1.06 2.86 13.15
C LYS A 112 -0.26 2.65 12.38
N HIS A 113 -0.17 2.36 11.09
CA HIS A 113 -1.31 2.16 10.20
C HIS A 113 -1.52 0.68 9.81
N HIS A 114 -0.88 -0.25 10.53
CA HIS A 114 -0.95 -1.70 10.29
C HIS A 114 -0.49 -2.15 8.89
N LEU A 115 0.26 -1.31 8.17
CA LEU A 115 0.82 -1.61 6.86
C LEU A 115 2.16 -2.35 7.00
N ARG A 116 2.39 -3.34 6.16
CA ARG A 116 3.68 -4.02 6.02
C ARG A 116 4.50 -3.39 4.90
N LEU A 117 5.81 -3.25 5.09
CA LEU A 117 6.73 -2.80 4.03
C LEU A 117 7.27 -4.02 3.27
N GLU A 118 7.00 -4.08 1.97
CA GLU A 118 7.57 -5.04 1.02
C GLU A 118 8.52 -4.27 0.09
N VAL A 119 9.81 -4.58 0.11
CA VAL A 119 10.80 -3.92 -0.75
C VAL A 119 11.09 -4.85 -1.94
N LEU A 120 10.90 -4.35 -3.16
CA LEU A 120 11.13 -5.09 -4.40
C LEU A 120 12.27 -4.43 -5.18
N PRO A 121 13.42 -5.11 -5.35
CA PRO A 121 14.52 -4.59 -6.17
C PRO A 121 14.25 -4.82 -7.66
N TYR A 122 14.55 -3.81 -8.49
CA TYR A 122 14.44 -3.85 -9.96
C TYR A 122 15.80 -3.59 -10.61
N THR A 123 16.12 -4.32 -11.67
CA THR A 123 17.42 -4.24 -12.36
C THR A 123 17.53 -3.08 -13.35
N SER A 124 16.41 -2.47 -13.75
CA SER A 124 16.41 -1.33 -14.67
C SER A 124 15.35 -0.29 -14.31
N ALA A 125 15.64 0.96 -14.62
CA ALA A 125 14.71 2.09 -14.54
C ALA A 125 13.40 1.81 -15.28
N GLN A 126 13.49 1.19 -16.46
CA GLN A 126 12.35 0.83 -17.29
C GLN A 126 11.46 -0.22 -16.62
N ALA A 127 12.03 -1.26 -16.01
CA ALA A 127 11.25 -2.29 -15.31
C ALA A 127 10.57 -1.72 -14.06
N LEU A 128 11.23 -0.81 -13.35
CA LEU A 128 10.68 -0.11 -12.20
C LEU A 128 9.50 0.80 -12.60
N GLN A 129 9.66 1.55 -13.69
CA GLN A 129 8.60 2.41 -14.21
C GLN A 129 7.41 1.59 -14.69
N LEU A 130 7.65 0.50 -15.42
CA LEU A 130 6.60 -0.42 -15.87
C LEU A 130 5.85 -1.03 -14.68
N ALA A 131 6.54 -1.42 -13.62
CA ALA A 131 5.91 -1.94 -12.40
C ALA A 131 5.03 -0.89 -11.70
N LEU A 132 5.43 0.40 -11.71
CA LEU A 132 4.62 1.49 -11.17
C LEU A 132 3.34 1.71 -12.01
N GLU A 133 3.48 1.70 -13.34
CA GLU A 133 2.38 1.84 -14.30
C GLU A 133 1.39 0.67 -14.19
N ASN A 134 1.91 -0.57 -14.11
CA ASN A 134 1.14 -1.80 -13.92
C ASN A 134 0.57 -1.97 -12.51
N LYS A 135 0.81 -1.02 -11.60
CA LYS A 135 0.28 -1.03 -10.23
C LYS A 135 0.85 -2.15 -9.36
N GLU A 136 1.97 -2.76 -9.75
CA GLU A 136 2.64 -3.82 -8.98
C GLU A 136 3.34 -3.28 -7.75
N ILE A 137 3.79 -2.02 -7.82
CA ILE A 137 4.37 -1.26 -6.72
C ILE A 137 3.53 -0.01 -6.41
N HIS A 138 3.62 0.44 -5.16
CA HIS A 138 2.84 1.56 -4.62
C HIS A 138 3.68 2.84 -4.52
N ALA A 139 4.98 2.68 -4.31
CA ALA A 139 5.94 3.76 -4.20
C ALA A 139 7.30 3.33 -4.77
N VAL A 140 8.13 4.32 -5.08
CA VAL A 140 9.51 4.13 -5.52
C VAL A 140 10.43 4.98 -4.68
N CYS A 141 11.55 4.39 -4.26
CA CYS A 141 12.62 5.11 -3.55
C CYS A 141 13.88 5.16 -4.40
N LEU A 142 14.37 6.37 -4.63
CA LEU A 142 15.56 6.66 -5.40
C LEU A 142 16.48 7.59 -4.61
N PRO A 143 17.81 7.43 -4.69
CA PRO A 143 18.76 8.47 -4.32
C PRO A 143 18.49 9.76 -5.10
N ALA A 144 18.61 10.91 -4.46
CA ALA A 144 18.41 12.22 -5.11
C ALA A 144 19.31 12.41 -6.34
N ALA A 145 20.50 11.78 -6.36
CA ALA A 145 21.46 11.83 -7.46
C ALA A 145 21.00 11.12 -8.75
N GLN A 146 19.95 10.30 -8.72
CA GLN A 146 19.47 9.53 -9.89
C GLN A 146 18.24 10.15 -10.56
N LEU A 147 17.85 11.36 -10.17
CA LEU A 147 16.73 12.11 -10.73
C LEU A 147 17.20 13.12 -11.77
N ASP A 148 16.39 13.36 -12.80
CA ASP A 148 16.65 14.39 -13.81
C ASP A 148 16.76 15.78 -13.14
N PRO A 149 17.78 16.60 -13.47
CA PRO A 149 17.94 17.97 -12.95
C PRO A 149 16.86 18.96 -13.42
N GLY A 150 15.86 18.51 -14.18
CA GLY A 150 14.71 19.31 -14.61
C GLY A 150 13.52 19.30 -13.64
N GLU A 151 13.50 18.38 -12.65
CA GLU A 151 12.48 18.32 -11.57
C GLU A 151 13.07 18.62 -10.18
N THR A 152 14.33 19.06 -10.11
CA THR A 152 14.87 19.66 -8.90
C THR A 152 14.33 21.07 -8.77
N THR A 153 13.30 21.26 -7.94
CA THR A 153 13.26 22.48 -7.12
C THR A 153 14.60 22.55 -6.40
N ASP A 154 15.35 23.63 -6.60
CA ASP A 154 16.71 23.94 -6.12
C ASP A 154 16.95 23.79 -4.58
N ASP A 155 16.00 23.24 -3.82
CA ASP A 155 15.96 23.19 -2.36
C ASP A 155 16.06 21.78 -1.74
N LEU A 156 16.23 20.70 -2.52
CA LEU A 156 16.29 19.35 -1.93
C LEU A 156 17.64 19.07 -1.24
N THR A 157 17.67 19.30 0.07
CA THR A 157 18.75 18.83 0.98
C THR A 157 18.65 17.34 1.31
N ALA A 158 17.56 16.67 0.89
CA ALA A 158 17.26 15.29 1.26
C ALA A 158 18.08 14.29 0.43
N PRO A 159 18.69 13.26 1.05
CA PRO A 159 19.49 12.26 0.33
C PRO A 159 18.65 11.32 -0.55
N TYR A 160 17.34 11.20 -0.27
CA TYR A 160 16.43 10.28 -0.94
C TYR A 160 15.13 10.96 -1.36
N VAL A 161 14.53 10.46 -2.43
CA VAL A 161 13.21 10.88 -2.91
C VAL A 161 12.29 9.67 -2.95
N LEU A 162 11.10 9.83 -2.38
CA LEU A 162 10.04 8.85 -2.35
C LEU A 162 8.90 9.31 -3.25
N ASN A 163 8.72 8.63 -4.39
CA ASN A 163 7.60 8.89 -5.29
C ASN A 163 6.45 7.94 -4.95
N ILE A 164 5.33 8.49 -4.50
CA ILE A 164 4.16 7.74 -4.05
C ILE A 164 2.99 8.02 -5.00
N ARG A 165 2.33 6.94 -5.43
CA ARG A 165 1.19 7.01 -6.37
C ARG A 165 -0.17 7.21 -5.68
N LEU A 166 -0.30 6.76 -4.43
CA LEU A 166 -1.56 6.72 -3.70
C LEU A 166 -1.67 7.94 -2.77
N PRO A 167 -2.70 8.81 -2.91
CA PRO A 167 -2.80 10.05 -2.14
C PRO A 167 -2.74 9.84 -0.62
N ARG A 168 -3.47 8.84 -0.12
CA ARG A 168 -3.50 8.51 1.31
C ARG A 168 -2.13 8.06 1.85
N LEU A 169 -1.33 7.37 1.04
CA LEU A 169 0.02 6.97 1.44
C LEU A 169 0.98 8.15 1.41
N TYR A 170 0.79 9.08 0.47
CA TYR A 170 1.51 10.34 0.43
C TYR A 170 1.26 11.16 1.70
N GLU A 171 0.00 11.31 2.13
CA GLU A 171 -0.34 12.01 3.37
C GLU A 171 0.28 11.33 4.61
N ILE A 172 0.17 10.00 4.71
CA ILE A 172 0.71 9.23 5.84
C ILE A 172 2.23 9.39 5.92
N LEU A 173 2.93 9.23 4.79
CA LEU A 173 4.39 9.23 4.77
C LEU A 173 4.95 10.65 4.81
N GLY A 174 4.31 11.62 4.18
CA GLY A 174 4.69 13.03 4.25
C GLY A 174 4.55 13.63 5.66
N ALA A 175 3.56 13.17 6.44
CA ALA A 175 3.43 13.58 7.84
C ALA A 175 4.40 12.84 8.79
N ALA A 176 4.90 11.67 8.40
CA ALA A 176 5.69 10.81 9.27
C ALA A 176 7.21 10.86 9.02
N LEU A 177 7.64 11.21 7.81
CA LEU A 177 9.05 11.27 7.43
C LEU A 177 9.58 12.70 7.55
N PRO A 178 10.70 12.92 8.25
CA PRO A 178 11.39 14.19 8.24
C PRO A 178 11.93 14.50 6.82
N PRO A 179 11.86 15.77 6.38
CA PRO A 179 12.38 16.18 5.07
C PRO A 179 13.90 15.99 4.95
N GLU A 180 14.62 15.90 6.07
CA GLU A 180 16.07 15.62 6.12
C GLU A 180 16.42 14.19 5.68
N ILE A 181 15.48 13.24 5.80
CA ILE A 181 15.72 11.83 5.51
C ILE A 181 15.23 11.48 4.10
N ALA A 182 14.04 11.98 3.73
CA ALA A 182 13.47 11.76 2.40
C ALA A 182 12.52 12.88 2.02
N ALA A 183 12.64 13.36 0.78
CA ALA A 183 11.60 14.16 0.15
C ALA A 183 10.49 13.24 -0.35
N VAL A 184 9.24 13.53 0.02
CA VAL A 184 8.08 12.73 -0.36
C VAL A 184 7.32 13.47 -1.44
N ASN A 185 7.22 12.85 -2.62
CA ASN A 185 6.55 13.40 -3.79
C ASN A 185 5.34 12.54 -4.18
N PHE A 186 4.29 13.22 -4.64
CA PHE A 186 3.14 12.56 -5.23
C PHE A 186 3.32 12.54 -6.75
N SER A 187 3.51 11.35 -7.33
CA SER A 187 3.56 11.22 -8.79
C SER A 187 2.87 9.95 -9.26
N ARG A 188 2.15 10.10 -10.37
CA ARG A 188 1.51 8.98 -11.08
C ARG A 188 2.42 8.34 -12.13
N ALA A 189 3.50 9.02 -12.52
CA ALA A 189 4.47 8.56 -13.51
C ALA A 189 5.89 8.97 -13.07
N LEU A 190 6.81 8.02 -13.00
CA LEU A 190 8.23 8.33 -12.81
C LEU A 190 8.83 8.80 -14.13
N ARG A 191 9.51 9.96 -14.13
CA ARG A 191 10.49 10.30 -15.15
C ARG A 191 11.86 9.97 -14.59
N LEU A 192 12.49 8.92 -15.11
CA LEU A 192 13.84 8.50 -14.73
C LEU A 192 14.81 8.99 -15.81
N MET A 193 16.01 9.40 -15.41
CA MET A 193 17.08 9.65 -16.37
C MET A 193 17.29 8.37 -17.21
N PRO A 194 17.47 8.48 -18.53
CA PRO A 194 18.00 7.37 -19.31
C PRO A 194 19.34 6.93 -18.70
N ALA A 195 19.58 5.63 -18.59
CA ALA A 195 20.88 5.12 -18.19
C ALA A 195 21.95 5.73 -19.12
N GLU A 196 22.97 6.33 -18.53
CA GLU A 196 24.08 6.94 -19.28
C GLU A 196 24.67 5.87 -20.22
N PRO A 197 24.75 6.13 -21.53
CA PRO A 197 25.37 5.19 -22.44
C PRO A 197 26.82 4.94 -22.01
N PRO A 198 27.35 3.71 -22.17
CA PRO A 198 28.74 3.43 -21.81
C PRO A 198 29.66 4.43 -22.49
N SER A 199 30.59 5.01 -21.72
CA SER A 199 31.50 6.04 -22.20
C SER A 199 32.24 5.56 -23.46
N PRO A 200 32.38 6.41 -24.49
CA PRO A 200 33.02 6.02 -25.76
C PRO A 200 34.48 5.55 -25.60
N ASP A 201 35.13 5.91 -24.49
CA ASP A 201 36.51 5.51 -24.19
C ASP A 201 36.65 4.00 -23.92
N SER A 202 35.60 3.35 -23.39
CA SER A 202 35.59 1.91 -23.12
C SER A 202 35.35 1.05 -24.38
N GLN A 203 34.86 1.63 -25.47
CA GLN A 203 34.78 0.96 -26.78
C GLN A 203 36.07 1.10 -27.59
N LEU A 204 36.81 2.20 -27.44
CA LEU A 204 38.11 2.40 -28.09
C LEU A 204 39.20 1.50 -27.51
N GLN A 205 39.18 1.21 -26.20
CA GLN A 205 40.12 0.27 -25.58
C GLN A 205 39.88 -1.19 -25.99
N ASN A 206 38.63 -1.63 -26.07
CA ASN A 206 38.29 -2.99 -26.53
C ASN A 206 38.55 -3.20 -28.04
N ALA A 207 38.57 -2.14 -28.85
CA ALA A 207 38.89 -2.21 -30.28
C ALA A 207 40.41 -2.30 -30.56
N LEU A 208 41.27 -1.93 -29.60
CA LEU A 208 42.72 -1.95 -29.76
C LEU A 208 43.38 -3.21 -29.20
N GLU A 209 42.72 -3.94 -28.28
CA GLU A 209 43.22 -5.22 -27.75
C GLU A 209 42.79 -6.45 -28.57
N GLY A 210 42.01 -6.27 -29.63
CA GLY A 210 41.44 -7.36 -30.44
C GLY A 210 41.91 -7.40 -31.89
N GLN A 211 43.17 -7.77 -32.14
CA GLN A 211 43.61 -8.71 -33.21
C GLN A 211 45.10 -8.55 -33.56
N PRO A 212 45.80 -9.60 -34.04
CA PRO A 212 45.56 -11.04 -33.92
C PRO A 212 46.55 -11.75 -32.97
#